data_AF-E3GL25-F1
#
_entry.id   AF-E3GL25-F1
#
_cell.length_a   1.000
_cell.length_b   1.000
_cell.length_c   1.000
_cell.angle_alpha   90.00
_cell.angle_beta   90.00
_cell.angle_gamma   90.00
#
_symmetry.space_group_name_H-M   'P 1'
#
loop_
_entity.id
_entity.type
_entity.pdbx_description
1 polymer ?
#
loop_
_entity_poly.entity_id
_entity_poly.type
_entity_poly.pdbx_seq_one_letter_code
_entity_poly.pdbx_strand_id
1 'polypeptide(L)'
;MGRNYMPEVAQMLGVEVGEPFDILLESGEIRDYSPYKFTNETMVDCVGDEASNWMLFGLLRGNYTIKKRPWRPKYRDEYWIVTTDGSAGWRYFRKDHTEHLANLNMGNCFPTEEAAEAAVPEMLAKFEEIKKGVRP
;
A
#
# COMPACT_ATOMS: atom_id res chain seq x y z
N MET A 1 1.08 24.44 -23.26
CA MET A 1 0.82 23.11 -22.68
C MET A 1 -0.60 23.11 -22.15
N GLY A 2 -1.39 22.08 -22.48
CA GLY A 2 -2.76 21.95 -21.96
C GLY A 2 -2.78 21.66 -20.46
N ARG A 3 -3.94 21.82 -19.83
CA ARG A 3 -4.13 21.47 -18.42
C ARG A 3 -4.10 19.95 -18.26
N ASN A 4 -3.27 19.46 -17.34
CA ASN A 4 -3.15 18.05 -17.00
C ASN A 4 -4.03 17.76 -15.77
N TYR A 5 -4.90 16.75 -15.87
CA TYR A 5 -5.85 16.38 -14.83
C TYR A 5 -5.55 15.04 -14.15
N MET A 6 -4.44 14.37 -14.52
CA MET A 6 -4.11 13.06 -13.94
C MET A 6 -3.99 13.08 -12.41
N PRO A 7 -3.37 14.08 -11.77
CA PRO A 7 -3.34 14.17 -10.30
C PRO A 7 -4.74 14.27 -9.68
N GLU A 8 -5.63 15.08 -10.26
CA GLU A 8 -7.00 15.24 -9.78
C GLU A 8 -7.83 13.97 -9.97
N VAL A 9 -7.61 13.25 -11.08
CA VAL A 9 -8.26 11.95 -11.34
C VAL A 9 -7.82 10.89 -10.32
N ALA A 10 -6.53 10.81 -10.02
CA ALA A 10 -6.02 9.91 -8.98
C ALA A 10 -6.70 10.18 -7.63
N GLN A 11 -6.72 11.45 -7.20
CA GLN A 11 -7.37 11.87 -5.96
C GLN A 11 -8.88 11.58 -5.96
N MET A 12 -9.58 11.82 -7.08
CA MET A 12 -11.00 11.52 -7.22
C MET A 12 -11.29 10.02 -7.04
N LEU A 13 -10.39 9.16 -7.50
CA LEU A 13 -10.46 7.71 -7.34
C LEU A 13 -9.88 7.23 -6.00
N GLY A 14 -9.49 8.16 -5.12
CA GLY A 14 -9.08 7.90 -3.75
C GLY A 14 -7.63 7.50 -3.57
N VAL A 15 -6.75 7.66 -4.56
CA VAL A 15 -5.32 7.29 -4.48
C VAL A 15 -4.40 8.47 -4.82
N GLU A 16 -3.16 8.43 -4.35
CA GLU A 16 -2.15 9.42 -4.72
C GLU A 16 -1.40 9.02 -6.01
N VAL A 17 -0.81 10.01 -6.70
CA VAL A 17 0.10 9.74 -7.82
C VAL A 17 1.28 8.92 -7.32
N GLY A 18 1.50 7.76 -7.95
CA GLY A 18 2.54 6.81 -7.59
C GLY A 18 2.14 5.81 -6.49
N GLU A 19 0.98 5.94 -5.86
CA GLU A 19 0.43 4.95 -4.92
C GLU A 19 0.00 3.70 -5.71
N PRO A 20 0.57 2.51 -5.41
CA PRO A 20 0.19 1.28 -6.10
C PRO A 20 -1.15 0.75 -5.60
N PHE A 21 -2.03 0.35 -6.52
CA PHE A 21 -3.33 -0.22 -6.23
C PHE A 21 -3.68 -1.39 -7.15
N ASP A 22 -4.63 -2.20 -6.72
CA ASP A 22 -5.22 -3.26 -7.54
C ASP A 22 -6.52 -2.76 -8.16
N ILE A 23 -6.84 -3.25 -9.37
CA ILE A 23 -8.15 -3.02 -10.00
C ILE A 23 -9.00 -4.26 -9.79
N LEU A 24 -10.17 -4.08 -9.19
CA LEU A 24 -11.20 -5.10 -9.07
C LEU A 24 -12.19 -4.99 -10.23
N LEU A 25 -12.39 -6.11 -10.92
CA LEU A 25 -13.41 -6.26 -11.94
C LEU A 25 -14.80 -6.44 -11.31
N GLU A 26 -15.86 -6.29 -12.11
CA GLU A 26 -17.23 -6.58 -11.68
C GLU A 26 -17.39 -8.03 -11.14
N SER A 27 -16.58 -8.98 -11.63
CA SER A 27 -16.53 -10.35 -11.13
C SER A 27 -15.96 -10.49 -9.70
N GLY A 28 -15.36 -9.43 -9.15
CA GLY A 28 -14.61 -9.45 -7.90
C GLY A 28 -13.16 -9.93 -8.02
N GLU A 29 -12.74 -10.32 -9.24
CA GLU A 29 -11.36 -10.73 -9.50
C GLU A 29 -10.42 -9.52 -9.57
N ILE A 30 -9.19 -9.72 -9.08
CA ILE A 30 -8.10 -8.75 -9.26
C ILE A 30 -7.61 -8.88 -10.70
N ARG A 31 -7.48 -7.75 -11.38
CA ARG A 31 -6.98 -7.73 -12.75
C ARG A 31 -5.51 -8.16 -12.83
N ASP A 32 -5.18 -8.88 -13.91
CA ASP A 32 -3.80 -9.21 -14.27
C ASP A 32 -2.93 -7.95 -14.36
N TYR A 33 -1.59 -8.12 -14.29
CA TYR A 33 -0.61 -7.03 -14.33
C TYR A 33 -0.74 -5.99 -13.19
N SER A 34 -1.46 -6.33 -12.13
CA SER A 34 -1.47 -5.57 -10.89
C SER A 34 -0.11 -5.64 -10.14
N PRO A 35 0.27 -4.62 -9.36
CA PRO A 35 -0.46 -3.39 -9.11
C PRO A 35 -0.31 -2.38 -10.25
N TYR A 36 -1.35 -1.56 -10.41
CA TYR A 36 -1.33 -0.35 -11.22
C TYR A 36 -0.95 0.86 -10.36
N LYS A 37 -0.55 1.95 -10.99
CA LYS A 37 -0.41 3.26 -10.35
C LYS A 37 -0.69 4.39 -11.34
N PHE A 38 -1.19 5.51 -10.85
CA PHE A 38 -1.20 6.75 -11.63
C PHE A 38 0.19 7.37 -11.64
N THR A 39 0.59 7.91 -12.79
CA THR A 39 1.72 8.83 -12.93
C THR A 39 1.19 10.23 -13.19
N ASN A 40 2.08 11.21 -13.32
CA ASN A 40 1.66 12.53 -13.77
C ASN A 40 1.15 12.53 -15.23
N GLU A 41 1.33 11.45 -16.00
CA GLU A 41 1.02 11.44 -17.44
C GLU A 41 -0.08 10.45 -17.79
N THR A 42 -0.09 9.28 -17.16
CA THR A 42 -1.01 8.18 -17.50
C THR A 42 -1.18 7.22 -16.31
N MET A 43 -1.85 6.09 -16.52
CA MET A 43 -1.84 4.96 -15.60
C MET A 43 -0.88 3.90 -16.14
N VAL A 44 -0.06 3.29 -15.28
CA VAL A 44 0.87 2.22 -15.67
C VAL A 44 0.65 0.98 -14.83
N ASP A 45 1.02 -0.18 -15.36
CA ASP A 45 0.93 -1.48 -14.70
C ASP A 45 2.20 -1.82 -13.87
N CYS A 46 2.30 -3.07 -13.41
CA CYS A 46 3.40 -3.53 -12.56
C CYS A 46 4.76 -3.63 -13.26
N VAL A 47 4.79 -3.71 -14.59
CA VAL A 47 6.03 -3.69 -15.38
C VAL A 47 6.36 -2.29 -15.88
N GLY A 48 5.44 -1.33 -15.71
CA GLY A 48 5.61 0.06 -16.09
C GLY A 48 5.06 0.39 -17.48
N ASP A 49 4.35 -0.56 -18.09
CA ASP A 49 3.70 -0.35 -19.38
C ASP A 49 2.43 0.48 -19.19
N GLU A 50 2.12 1.31 -20.19
CA GLU A 50 0.92 2.14 -20.17
C GLU A 50 -0.34 1.27 -20.16
N ALA A 51 -1.17 1.53 -19.18
CA ALA A 51 -2.42 0.83 -18.98
C ALA A 51 -3.42 1.27 -20.06
N SER A 52 -4.11 0.32 -20.70
CA SER A 52 -5.17 0.60 -21.69
C SER A 52 -6.13 1.70 -21.22
N ASN A 53 -6.38 2.69 -22.08
CA ASN A 53 -7.32 3.80 -21.83
C ASN A 53 -8.72 3.33 -21.41
N TRP A 54 -9.14 2.14 -21.86
CA TRP A 54 -10.41 1.54 -21.46
C TRP A 54 -10.48 1.21 -19.96
N MET A 55 -9.34 0.95 -19.30
CA MET A 55 -9.30 0.70 -17.86
C MET A 55 -9.60 1.96 -17.07
N LEU A 56 -8.96 3.08 -17.43
CA LEU A 56 -9.26 4.36 -16.79
C LEU A 56 -10.73 4.75 -17.01
N PHE A 57 -11.24 4.57 -18.23
CA PHE A 57 -12.65 4.78 -18.52
C PHE A 57 -13.58 3.88 -17.68
N GLY A 58 -13.23 2.61 -17.48
CA GLY A 58 -13.98 1.68 -16.64
C GLY A 58 -14.00 2.07 -15.16
N LEU A 59 -12.88 2.56 -14.62
CA LEU A 59 -12.79 3.12 -13.26
C LEU A 59 -13.69 4.36 -13.12
N LEU A 60 -13.62 5.28 -14.09
CA LEU A 60 -14.42 6.51 -14.07
C LEU A 60 -15.93 6.27 -14.19
N ARG A 61 -16.34 5.16 -14.85
CA ARG A 61 -17.75 4.75 -14.93
C ARG A 61 -18.21 3.92 -13.73
N GLY A 62 -17.29 3.46 -12.88
CA GLY A 62 -17.60 2.57 -11.76
C GLY A 62 -17.81 1.11 -12.15
N ASN A 63 -17.47 0.72 -13.38
CA ASN A 63 -17.44 -0.70 -13.78
C ASN A 63 -16.31 -1.44 -13.05
N TYR A 64 -15.23 -0.74 -12.75
CA TYR A 64 -14.12 -1.25 -11.95
C TYR A 64 -13.96 -0.44 -10.69
N THR A 65 -13.39 -1.06 -9.66
CA THR A 65 -13.10 -0.37 -8.39
C THR A 65 -11.63 -0.48 -8.04
N ILE A 66 -11.12 0.56 -7.38
CA ILE A 66 -9.77 0.56 -6.83
C ILE A 66 -9.79 -0.19 -5.51
N LYS A 67 -8.92 -1.19 -5.38
CA LYS A 67 -8.55 -1.81 -4.11
C LYS A 67 -7.17 -1.31 -3.71
N LYS A 68 -7.14 -0.46 -2.69
CA LYS A 68 -5.88 -0.02 -2.10
C LYS A 68 -5.10 -1.21 -1.54
N ARG A 69 -3.79 -1.17 -1.73
CA ARG A 69 -2.90 -2.10 -1.04
C ARG A 69 -2.56 -1.54 0.34
N PRO A 70 -2.27 -2.41 1.32
CA PRO A 70 -1.61 -1.96 2.55
C PRO A 70 -0.37 -1.15 2.17
N TRP A 71 -0.18 -0.02 2.85
CA TRP A 71 0.98 0.83 2.63
C TRP A 71 2.28 0.05 2.83
N ARG A 72 3.29 0.36 2.02
CA ARG A 72 4.62 -0.25 2.11
C ARG A 72 5.70 0.82 1.95
N PRO A 73 6.73 0.87 2.81
CA PRO A 73 7.82 1.83 2.69
C PRO A 73 8.69 1.53 1.47
N LYS A 74 9.25 2.57 0.83
CA LYS A 74 10.33 2.42 -0.16
C LYS A 74 11.67 2.26 0.55
N TYR A 75 12.71 1.91 -0.22
CA TYR A 75 14.06 1.85 0.31
C TYR A 75 14.49 3.22 0.83
N ARG A 76 14.92 3.26 2.10
CA ARG A 76 15.28 4.46 2.88
C ARG A 76 14.12 5.39 3.26
N ASP A 77 12.87 4.99 3.06
CA ASP A 77 11.74 5.74 3.61
C ASP A 77 11.72 5.63 5.13
N GLU A 78 11.28 6.70 5.78
CA GLU A 78 10.89 6.69 7.18
C GLU A 78 9.59 5.93 7.34
N TYR A 79 9.52 5.13 8.40
CA TYR A 79 8.31 4.39 8.73
C TYR A 79 8.25 4.13 10.23
N TRP A 80 7.04 3.83 10.68
CA TRP A 80 6.74 3.52 12.07
C TRP A 80 6.35 2.06 12.21
N ILE A 81 6.65 1.48 13.36
CA ILE A 81 6.28 0.13 13.76
C ILE A 81 5.61 0.18 15.11
N VAL A 82 4.82 -0.84 15.44
CA VAL A 82 4.43 -1.11 16.84
C VAL A 82 5.46 -2.07 17.42
N THR A 83 6.02 -1.75 18.58
CA THR A 83 6.91 -2.64 19.33
C THR A 83 6.10 -3.56 20.26
N THR A 84 6.74 -4.60 20.80
CA THR A 84 6.05 -5.63 21.59
C THR A 84 5.47 -5.15 22.92
N ASP A 85 5.87 -3.96 23.38
CA ASP A 85 5.31 -3.27 24.55
C ASP A 85 4.17 -2.30 24.19
N GLY A 86 3.80 -2.20 22.91
CA GLY A 86 2.72 -1.36 22.41
C GLY A 86 3.12 0.08 22.11
N SER A 87 4.40 0.43 22.15
CA SER A 87 4.87 1.76 21.73
C SER A 87 5.05 1.86 20.21
N ALA A 88 4.95 3.08 19.68
CA ALA A 88 5.29 3.38 18.30
C ALA A 88 6.80 3.64 18.17
N GLY A 89 7.46 2.95 17.25
CA GLY A 89 8.89 3.07 17.01
C GLY A 89 9.20 3.56 15.61
N TRP A 90 10.02 4.60 15.49
CA TRP A 90 10.48 5.14 14.20
C TRP A 90 11.70 4.40 13.65
N ARG A 91 11.76 4.20 12.33
CA ARG A 91 12.84 3.49 11.63
C ARG A 91 13.03 4.02 10.19
N TYR A 92 14.16 3.65 9.57
CA TYR A 92 14.39 3.79 8.12
C TYR A 92 14.37 2.42 7.44
N PHE A 93 13.56 2.25 6.40
CA PHE A 93 13.44 0.95 5.75
C PHE A 93 14.70 0.59 4.96
N ARG A 94 15.13 -0.66 5.13
CA ARG A 94 16.31 -1.23 4.48
C ARG A 94 15.95 -2.60 3.95
N LYS A 95 15.99 -2.77 2.63
CA LYS A 95 15.55 -4.00 1.94
C LYS A 95 16.44 -5.21 2.24
N ASP A 96 17.65 -4.96 2.73
CA ASP A 96 18.68 -5.92 3.11
C ASP A 96 18.71 -6.19 4.63
N HIS A 97 17.76 -5.64 5.39
CA HIS A 97 17.66 -5.85 6.83
C HIS A 97 16.52 -6.81 7.19
N THR A 98 16.86 -7.97 7.75
CA THR A 98 15.91 -9.08 8.00
C THR A 98 14.70 -8.66 8.86
N GLU A 99 14.93 -7.89 9.92
CA GLU A 99 13.85 -7.40 10.79
C GLU A 99 12.87 -6.49 10.04
N HIS A 100 13.35 -5.67 9.11
CA HIS A 100 12.50 -4.76 8.36
C HIS A 100 11.61 -5.54 7.39
N LEU A 101 12.16 -6.57 6.75
CA LEU A 101 11.38 -7.48 5.90
C LEU A 101 10.35 -8.27 6.72
N ALA A 102 10.71 -8.72 7.92
CA ALA A 102 9.77 -9.40 8.82
C ALA A 102 8.62 -8.48 9.26
N ASN A 103 8.90 -7.24 9.66
CA ASN A 103 7.89 -6.24 9.97
C ASN A 103 6.98 -5.95 8.78
N LEU A 104 7.55 -5.79 7.58
CA LEU A 104 6.78 -5.60 6.35
C LEU A 104 5.84 -6.77 6.06
N ASN A 105 6.32 -8.01 6.20
CA ASN A 105 5.53 -9.21 5.97
C ASN A 105 4.38 -9.36 6.97
N MET A 106 4.62 -8.97 8.23
CA MET A 106 3.62 -8.98 9.30
C MET A 106 2.58 -7.85 9.18
N GLY A 107 2.83 -6.87 8.31
CA GLY A 107 2.01 -5.66 8.20
C GLY A 107 2.28 -4.65 9.32
N ASN A 108 3.44 -4.70 9.96
CA ASN A 108 3.86 -3.81 11.05
C ASN A 108 4.68 -2.63 10.53
N CYS A 109 4.29 -2.05 9.38
CA CYS A 109 4.94 -0.88 8.80
C CYS A 109 3.89 0.17 8.50
N PHE A 110 4.04 1.36 9.09
CA PHE A 110 3.06 2.44 9.00
C PHE A 110 3.72 3.74 8.51
N PRO A 111 3.01 4.55 7.72
CA PRO A 111 3.57 5.78 7.15
C PRO A 111 3.78 6.89 8.18
N THR A 112 3.01 6.88 9.28
CA THR A 112 3.06 7.91 10.34
C THR A 112 2.99 7.27 11.73
N GLU A 113 3.36 8.05 12.75
CA GLU A 113 3.27 7.64 14.16
C GLU A 113 1.83 7.34 14.55
N GLU A 114 0.89 8.23 14.18
CA GLU A 114 -0.53 8.10 14.49
C GLU A 114 -1.14 6.84 13.85
N ALA A 115 -0.69 6.48 12.64
CA ALA A 115 -1.11 5.25 11.99
C ALA A 115 -0.60 3.99 12.73
N ALA A 116 0.61 4.05 13.30
CA ALA A 116 1.13 2.98 14.14
C ALA A 116 0.38 2.91 15.47
N GLU A 117 0.14 4.04 16.13
CA GLU A 117 -0.64 4.12 17.37
C GLU A 117 -2.05 3.55 17.21
N ALA A 118 -2.73 3.89 16.11
CA ALA A 118 -4.06 3.33 15.79
C ALA A 118 -4.03 1.81 15.58
N ALA A 119 -2.90 1.25 15.13
CA ALA A 119 -2.73 -0.17 14.87
C ALA A 119 -2.26 -0.98 16.10
N VAL A 120 -1.94 -0.34 17.23
CA VAL A 120 -1.43 -1.00 18.45
C VAL A 120 -2.30 -2.19 18.89
N PRO A 121 -3.65 -2.08 18.99
CA PRO A 121 -4.47 -3.20 19.44
C PRO A 121 -4.36 -4.44 18.52
N GLU A 122 -4.34 -4.24 17.20
CA GLU A 122 -4.20 -5.32 16.23
C GLU A 122 -2.80 -5.95 16.31
N MET A 123 -1.76 -5.13 16.38
CA MET A 123 -0.38 -5.60 16.40
C MET A 123 -0.04 -6.37 17.67
N LEU A 124 -0.50 -5.91 18.84
CA LEU A 124 -0.33 -6.64 20.09
C LEU A 124 -1.01 -8.02 20.04
N ALA A 125 -2.21 -8.13 19.47
CA ALA A 125 -2.88 -9.43 19.30
C ALA A 125 -2.07 -10.39 18.43
N LYS A 126 -1.45 -9.91 17.33
CA LYS A 126 -0.53 -10.71 16.51
C LYS A 126 0.69 -11.16 17.29
N PHE A 127 1.29 -10.27 18.10
CA PHE A 127 2.47 -10.62 18.90
C PHE A 127 2.16 -11.71 19.93
N GLU A 128 1.03 -11.60 20.63
CA GLU A 128 0.61 -12.63 21.60
C GLU A 128 0.38 -13.98 20.93
N GLU A 129 -0.17 -14.01 19.72
CA GLU A 129 -0.33 -15.27 18.97
C GLU A 129 1.03 -15.89 18.60
N ILE A 130 1.98 -15.08 18.13
CA ILE A 130 3.35 -15.56 17.81
C ILE A 130 4.04 -16.09 19.07
N LYS A 131 3.90 -15.40 20.20
CA LYS A 131 4.51 -15.80 21.49
C LYS A 131 4.05 -17.19 21.95
N LYS A 132 2.83 -17.63 21.62
CA LYS A 132 2.36 -19.01 21.94
C LYS A 132 3.18 -20.10 21.26
N GLY A 133 3.83 -19.79 20.14
CA GLY A 133 4.71 -20.73 19.43
C GLY A 133 6.14 -20.79 19.96
N VAL A 134 6.52 -19.90 20.89
CA VAL A 134 7.85 -19.85 21.47
C VAL A 134 7.99 -20.98 22.49
N ARG A 135 8.94 -21.89 22.26
CA ARG A 135 9.25 -22.96 23.21
C ARG A 135 9.93 -22.36 24.45
N PRO A 136 9.63 -22.86 25.66
CA PRO A 136 10.29 -22.42 26.88
C PRO A 136 11.80 -22.70 26.87
#